data_AF-A0A9C6TZI4-F1
#
_entry.id   AF-A0A9C6TZI4-F1
#
_cell.length_a   1.000
_cell.length_b   1.000
_cell.length_c   1.000
_cell.angle_alpha   90.00
_cell.angle_beta   90.00
_cell.angle_gamma   90.00
#
_symmetry.space_group_name_H-M   'P 1'
#
loop_
_entity.id
_entity.type
_entity.pdbx_description
1 polymer ?
#
loop_
_entity_poly.entity_id
_entity_poly.type
_entity_poly.pdbx_seq_one_letter_code
_entity_poly.pdbx_strand_id
1 'polypeptide(L)'
;MQTPNLCVHDCLADFHGWINPDQRQNGFISTICKKLPANCKEINLVIDSLSNPFFTIGLGVCLQELQQIINSCIDNSPKINQLLCFVHGDMIPCGASSISHVKHLASTVVDLNNQIARITHRKPGGHVERKEEQFMLLSNGQFHTQPIVGTGKGMGSPNTTLPQDVASFRVSLSDKEKEDRNKLILPYMRTVDNPPEEGGGKVFYQPDAVDDWDDEDPDDDLDI
;
A
#
# COMPACT_ATOMS: atom_id res chain seq x y z
N MET A 1 -20.51 -8.40 32.70
CA MET A 1 -19.42 -9.37 32.92
C MET A 1 -18.12 -8.59 32.91
N GLN A 2 -17.43 -8.46 34.05
CA GLN A 2 -16.15 -7.76 34.13
C GLN A 2 -15.06 -8.78 33.86
N THR A 3 -14.44 -8.71 32.68
CA THR A 3 -13.26 -9.51 32.35
C THR A 3 -12.08 -8.90 33.12
N PRO A 4 -11.39 -9.66 34.00
CA PRO A 4 -10.43 -9.11 34.96
C PRO A 4 -9.19 -8.44 34.34
N ASN A 5 -8.97 -8.62 33.04
CA ASN A 5 -7.83 -8.09 32.30
C ASN A 5 -8.23 -7.04 31.23
N LEU A 6 -9.47 -6.52 31.29
CA LEU A 6 -9.96 -5.50 30.37
C LEU A 6 -10.18 -4.18 31.11
N CYS A 7 -9.38 -3.17 30.78
CA CYS A 7 -9.60 -1.79 31.21
C CYS A 7 -10.26 -1.00 30.07
N VAL A 8 -11.46 -0.48 30.33
CA VAL A 8 -12.19 0.37 29.37
C VAL A 8 -12.08 1.82 29.82
N HIS A 9 -11.67 2.69 28.91
CA HIS A 9 -11.52 4.11 29.17
C HIS A 9 -12.42 4.92 28.24
N ASP A 10 -13.31 5.74 28.82
CA ASP A 10 -14.05 6.72 28.04
C ASP A 10 -13.14 7.91 27.75
N CYS A 11 -12.85 8.12 26.47
CA CYS A 11 -12.06 9.24 25.96
C CYS A 11 -12.90 10.24 25.15
N LEU A 12 -14.22 10.06 25.06
CA LEU A 12 -15.14 10.94 24.33
C LEU A 12 -15.76 11.99 25.25
N ALA A 13 -16.20 11.60 26.45
CA ALA A 13 -16.99 12.47 27.32
C ALA A 13 -16.30 13.79 27.72
N ASP A 14 -14.97 13.83 27.78
CA ASP A 14 -14.20 15.05 28.09
C ASP A 14 -12.89 15.11 27.29
N PHE A 15 -12.95 14.83 25.97
CA PHE A 15 -11.76 14.75 25.12
C PHE A 15 -10.88 16.00 25.15
N HIS A 16 -11.50 17.19 25.29
CA HIS A 16 -10.79 18.47 25.32
C HIS A 16 -10.60 19.04 26.73
N GLY A 17 -10.97 18.32 27.80
CA GLY A 17 -11.00 18.91 29.15
C GLY A 17 -11.94 20.11 29.23
N TRP A 18 -13.06 20.09 28.50
CA TRP A 18 -14.08 21.14 28.55
C TRP A 18 -14.88 21.07 29.85
N ILE A 19 -15.00 19.88 30.43
CA ILE A 19 -15.66 19.66 31.72
C ILE A 19 -14.66 19.93 32.85
N ASN A 20 -13.42 19.45 32.72
CA ASN A 20 -12.34 19.74 33.66
C ASN A 20 -11.17 20.47 32.96
N PRO A 21 -11.08 21.81 33.04
CA PRO A 21 -10.02 22.58 32.37
C PRO A 21 -8.62 22.25 32.87
N ASP A 22 -8.48 21.72 34.09
CA ASP A 22 -7.21 21.19 34.64
C ASP A 22 -6.75 19.92 33.91
N GLN A 23 -7.64 19.28 33.15
CA GLN A 23 -7.38 18.11 32.29
C GLN A 23 -7.28 18.46 30.80
N ARG A 24 -7.21 19.75 30.42
CA ARG A 24 -6.93 20.15 29.04
C ARG A 24 -5.64 19.48 28.58
N GLN A 25 -5.74 18.65 27.55
CA GLN A 25 -4.60 17.93 27.01
C GLN A 25 -4.28 18.43 25.61
N ASN A 26 -3.00 18.70 25.41
CA ASN A 26 -2.44 18.89 24.09
C ASN A 26 -1.97 17.52 23.61
N GLY A 27 -2.70 16.94 22.66
CA GLY A 27 -2.30 15.69 22.01
C GLY A 27 -3.09 14.46 22.44
N PHE A 28 -3.14 13.49 21.54
CA PHE A 28 -3.84 12.23 21.68
C PHE A 28 -2.99 11.22 22.49
N ILE A 29 -1.66 11.23 22.34
CA ILE A 29 -0.70 10.47 23.17
C ILE A 29 -0.83 10.80 24.65
N SER A 30 -0.78 12.09 25.01
CA SER A 30 -0.77 12.50 26.42
C SER A 30 -2.02 12.00 27.15
N THR A 31 -3.15 12.00 26.46
CA THR A 31 -4.41 11.43 26.94
C THR A 31 -4.35 9.92 27.13
N ILE A 32 -3.75 9.19 26.18
CA ILE A 32 -3.56 7.74 26.29
C ILE A 32 -2.62 7.42 27.45
N CYS A 33 -1.44 8.05 27.53
CA CYS A 33 -0.41 7.76 28.52
C CYS A 33 -0.91 7.89 29.96
N LYS A 34 -1.72 8.91 30.27
CA LYS A 34 -2.29 9.08 31.62
C LYS A 34 -3.25 7.96 32.00
N LYS A 35 -3.88 7.31 31.02
CA LYS A 35 -4.85 6.24 31.24
C LYS A 35 -4.21 4.85 31.19
N LEU A 36 -2.97 4.73 30.72
CA LEU A 36 -2.25 3.47 30.71
C LEU A 36 -1.91 3.00 32.14
N PRO A 37 -2.06 1.70 32.44
CA PRO A 37 -1.72 1.17 33.76
C PRO A 37 -0.20 1.13 33.95
N ALA A 38 0.30 1.79 35.01
CA ALA A 38 1.72 1.80 35.35
C ALA A 38 2.25 0.43 35.84
N ASN A 39 1.37 -0.47 36.28
CA ASN A 39 1.74 -1.76 36.87
C ASN A 39 1.86 -2.90 35.86
N CYS A 40 1.62 -2.65 34.57
CA CYS A 40 1.72 -3.67 33.52
C CYS A 40 3.06 -3.56 32.79
N LYS A 41 3.64 -4.71 32.39
CA LYS A 41 4.87 -4.73 31.56
C LYS A 41 4.53 -4.63 30.08
N GLU A 42 3.49 -5.34 29.65
CA GLU A 42 3.06 -5.41 28.25
C GLU A 42 1.53 -5.31 28.17
N ILE A 43 1.03 -4.64 27.13
CA ILE A 43 -0.41 -4.45 26.90
C ILE A 43 -0.78 -4.56 25.42
N ASN A 44 -2.05 -4.89 25.15
CA ASN A 44 -2.67 -4.72 23.84
C ASN A 44 -3.61 -3.52 23.92
N LEU A 45 -3.45 -2.55 23.02
CA LEU A 45 -4.22 -1.33 22.99
C LEU A 45 -5.26 -1.38 21.87
N VAL A 46 -6.52 -1.12 22.21
CA VAL A 46 -7.63 -1.02 21.26
C VAL A 46 -8.17 0.40 21.29
N ILE A 47 -8.23 1.04 20.13
CA ILE A 47 -8.80 2.37 19.92
C ILE A 47 -10.03 2.24 19.05
N ASP A 48 -11.19 2.50 19.64
CA ASP A 48 -12.51 2.36 19.01
C ASP A 48 -12.75 3.34 17.85
N SER A 49 -12.11 4.50 17.84
CA SER A 49 -12.22 5.42 16.70
C SER A 49 -11.07 6.40 16.64
N LEU A 50 -10.40 6.49 15.48
CA LEU A 50 -9.42 7.53 15.18
C LEU A 50 -10.03 8.80 14.57
N SER A 51 -11.33 8.80 14.30
CA SER A 51 -12.01 9.95 13.69
C SER A 51 -11.87 11.21 14.55
N ASN A 52 -12.08 11.09 15.86
CA ASN A 52 -11.99 12.24 16.76
C ASN A 52 -10.57 12.85 16.82
N PRO A 53 -9.49 12.08 17.02
CA PRO A 53 -8.12 12.58 16.85
C PRO A 53 -7.86 13.27 15.49
N PHE A 54 -8.35 12.70 14.39
CA PHE A 54 -8.17 13.30 13.06
C PHE A 54 -8.82 14.69 12.94
N PHE A 55 -10.00 14.90 13.54
CA PHE A 55 -10.68 16.20 13.51
C PHE A 55 -10.08 17.24 14.45
N THR A 56 -9.49 16.79 15.57
CA THR A 56 -9.13 17.69 16.68
C THR A 56 -7.69 18.15 16.63
N ILE A 57 -6.75 17.25 16.34
CA ILE A 57 -5.32 17.57 16.24
C ILE A 57 -4.80 17.51 14.79
N GLY A 58 -5.64 17.04 13.86
CA GLY A 58 -5.29 16.87 12.45
C GLY A 58 -4.65 15.52 12.14
N LEU A 59 -4.77 15.09 10.88
CA LEU A 59 -4.26 13.80 10.40
C LEU A 59 -2.75 13.64 10.62
N GLY A 60 -1.95 14.64 10.23
CA GLY A 60 -0.49 14.54 10.29
C GLY A 60 0.04 14.37 11.70
N VAL A 61 -0.45 15.17 12.65
CA VAL A 61 -0.08 15.08 14.07
C VAL A 61 -0.55 13.74 14.65
N CYS A 62 -1.79 13.33 14.35
CA CYS A 62 -2.32 12.05 14.81
C CYS A 62 -1.49 10.86 14.31
N LEU A 63 -1.04 10.86 13.04
CA LEU A 63 -0.20 9.79 12.49
C LEU A 63 1.19 9.76 13.13
N GLN A 64 1.81 10.92 13.35
CA GLN A 64 3.09 11.00 14.07
C GLN A 64 2.96 10.45 15.48
N GLU A 65 1.86 10.79 16.14
CA GLU A 65 1.56 10.31 17.48
C GLU A 65 1.32 8.79 17.52
N LEU A 66 0.56 8.24 16.56
CA LEU A 66 0.40 6.79 16.41
C LEU A 66 1.73 6.10 16.16
N GLN A 67 2.62 6.69 15.37
CA GLN A 67 3.95 6.14 15.11
C GLN A 67 4.82 6.11 16.37
N GLN A 68 4.74 7.12 17.23
CA GLN A 68 5.44 7.11 18.53
C GLN A 68 4.91 6.00 19.46
N ILE A 69 3.59 5.78 19.46
CA ILE A 69 2.94 4.67 20.20
C ILE A 69 3.47 3.33 19.67
N ILE A 70 3.46 3.12 18.35
CA ILE A 70 3.93 1.88 17.71
C ILE A 70 5.40 1.61 18.02
N ASN A 71 6.25 2.64 17.92
CA ASN A 71 7.68 2.53 18.19
C ASN A 71 8.00 2.47 19.70
N SER A 72 6.98 2.47 20.57
CA SER A 72 7.13 2.48 22.03
C SER A 72 8.05 3.59 22.54
N CYS A 73 8.09 4.74 21.85
CA CYS A 73 8.88 5.91 22.24
C CYS A 73 8.21 6.71 23.38
N ILE A 74 7.43 6.04 24.24
CA ILE A 74 6.64 6.66 25.29
C ILE A 74 7.30 6.36 26.64
N ASP A 75 7.87 7.40 27.24
CA ASP A 75 8.53 7.32 28.53
C ASP A 75 7.58 6.82 29.62
N ASN A 76 8.06 5.89 30.45
CA ASN A 76 7.34 5.32 31.60
C ASN A 76 5.99 4.63 31.25
N SER A 77 5.86 4.10 30.03
CA SER A 77 4.67 3.35 29.62
C SER A 77 4.95 1.84 29.48
N PRO A 78 3.93 0.98 29.65
CA PRO A 78 4.06 -0.43 29.29
C PRO A 78 4.37 -0.59 27.80
N LYS A 79 5.12 -1.63 27.45
CA LYS A 79 5.36 -2.00 26.05
C LYS A 79 4.05 -2.40 25.38
N ILE A 80 3.79 -1.86 24.19
CA ILE A 80 2.57 -2.17 23.43
C ILE A 80 2.88 -3.33 22.48
N ASN A 81 2.27 -4.49 22.72
CA ASN A 81 2.47 -5.68 21.89
C ASN A 81 1.64 -5.61 20.60
N GLN A 82 0.42 -5.10 20.69
CA GLN A 82 -0.47 -4.95 19.56
C GLN A 82 -1.32 -3.68 19.70
N LEU A 83 -1.41 -2.92 18.62
CA LEU A 83 -2.28 -1.76 18.48
C LEU A 83 -3.37 -2.08 17.47
N LEU A 84 -4.63 -2.04 17.90
CA LEU A 84 -5.80 -2.19 17.04
C LEU A 84 -6.56 -0.87 17.01
N CYS A 85 -6.71 -0.28 15.82
CA CYS A 85 -7.43 0.98 15.64
C CYS A 85 -8.58 0.79 14.65
N PHE A 86 -9.73 1.35 14.98
CA PHE A 86 -10.86 1.43 14.08
C PHE A 86 -10.91 2.79 13.40
N VAL A 87 -11.20 2.76 12.10
CA VAL A 87 -11.18 3.92 11.24
C VAL A 87 -12.43 3.89 10.38
N HIS A 88 -13.25 4.93 10.52
CA HIS A 88 -14.46 5.10 9.72
C HIS A 88 -14.12 5.93 8.48
N GLY A 89 -14.21 5.32 7.29
CA GLY A 89 -13.77 5.92 6.03
C GLY A 89 -14.55 7.16 5.60
N ASP A 90 -15.79 7.30 6.08
CA ASP A 90 -16.68 8.46 5.91
C ASP A 90 -16.28 9.66 6.80
N MET A 91 -15.51 9.41 7.85
CA MET A 91 -15.11 10.40 8.86
C MET A 91 -13.67 10.89 8.70
N ILE A 92 -13.01 10.59 7.57
CA ILE A 92 -11.61 11.01 7.34
C ILE A 92 -11.56 12.32 6.56
N PRO A 93 -10.87 13.35 7.09
CA PRO A 93 -10.62 14.58 6.35
C PRO A 93 -9.89 14.31 5.04
N CYS A 94 -10.31 14.94 3.93
CA CYS A 94 -9.67 14.87 2.62
C CYS A 94 -9.78 13.51 1.87
N GLY A 95 -10.67 12.61 2.30
CA GLY A 95 -11.08 11.44 1.52
C GLY A 95 -9.99 10.39 1.30
N ALA A 96 -9.90 9.86 0.07
CA ALA A 96 -9.12 8.67 -0.27
C ALA A 96 -7.59 8.79 -0.03
N SER A 97 -7.02 9.99 -0.19
CA SER A 97 -5.57 10.19 -0.01
C SER A 97 -5.14 10.01 1.45
N SER A 98 -5.93 10.52 2.38
CA SER A 98 -5.70 10.39 3.83
C SER A 98 -5.78 8.94 4.31
N ILE A 99 -6.71 8.17 3.75
CA ILE A 99 -6.84 6.73 4.03
C ILE A 99 -5.54 5.99 3.70
N SER A 100 -4.91 6.31 2.57
CA SER A 100 -3.65 5.69 2.17
C SER A 100 -2.57 5.86 3.23
N HIS A 101 -2.40 7.05 3.82
CA HIS A 101 -1.40 7.27 4.87
C HIS A 101 -1.64 6.39 6.10
N VAL A 102 -2.89 6.27 6.55
CA VAL A 102 -3.26 5.40 7.67
C VAL A 102 -2.98 3.93 7.33
N LYS A 103 -3.30 3.50 6.11
CA LYS A 103 -3.02 2.14 5.64
C LYS A 103 -1.53 1.84 5.53
N HIS A 104 -0.69 2.82 5.22
CA HIS A 104 0.76 2.61 5.16
C HIS A 104 1.39 2.43 6.55
N LEU A 105 0.82 3.06 7.58
CA LEU A 105 1.29 2.90 8.96
C LEU A 105 1.01 1.49 9.53
N ALA A 106 -0.08 0.86 9.11
CA ALA A 106 -0.50 -0.44 9.65
C ALA A 106 0.28 -1.63 9.05
N SER A 107 0.60 -2.62 9.89
CA SER A 107 1.11 -3.93 9.45
C SER A 107 0.01 -4.81 8.86
N THR A 108 -1.20 -4.74 9.42
CA THR A 108 -2.39 -5.44 8.93
C THR A 108 -3.52 -4.45 8.75
N VAL A 109 -4.15 -4.46 7.58
CA VAL A 109 -5.35 -3.68 7.27
C VAL A 109 -6.49 -4.65 7.00
N VAL A 110 -7.63 -4.42 7.65
CA VAL A 110 -8.89 -5.14 7.40
C VAL A 110 -9.92 -4.14 6.91
N ASP A 111 -10.14 -4.10 5.61
CA ASP A 111 -11.18 -3.27 4.99
C ASP A 111 -12.51 -4.04 5.01
N LEU A 112 -13.51 -3.52 5.74
CA LEU A 112 -14.83 -4.12 5.84
C LEU A 112 -15.80 -3.39 4.90
N ASN A 113 -16.43 -4.12 3.97
CA ASN A 113 -17.45 -3.58 3.08
C ASN A 113 -18.49 -4.65 2.73
N ASN A 114 -19.79 -4.36 2.90
CA ASN A 114 -20.90 -5.22 2.47
C ASN A 114 -20.70 -6.72 2.79
N GLN A 115 -20.38 -7.06 4.04
CA GLN A 115 -20.13 -8.44 4.52
C GLN A 115 -18.85 -9.11 3.95
N ILE A 116 -17.98 -8.34 3.30
CA ILE A 116 -16.68 -8.79 2.82
C ILE A 116 -15.59 -8.10 3.64
N ALA A 117 -14.68 -8.90 4.16
CA ALA A 117 -13.46 -8.46 4.81
C ALA A 117 -12.28 -8.67 3.85
N ARG A 118 -11.65 -7.57 3.41
CA ARG A 118 -10.44 -7.61 2.60
C ARG A 118 -9.25 -7.37 3.52
N ILE A 119 -8.43 -8.40 3.69
CA ILE A 119 -7.33 -8.42 4.65
C ILE A 119 -6.04 -8.26 3.87
N THR A 120 -5.24 -7.26 4.21
CA THR A 120 -3.88 -7.05 3.68
C THR A 120 -2.90 -7.11 4.84
N HIS A 121 -1.99 -8.07 4.84
CA HIS A 121 -0.98 -8.24 5.86
C HIS A 121 0.43 -8.08 5.28
N ARG A 122 1.24 -7.21 5.88
CA ARG A 122 2.63 -6.95 5.51
C ARG A 122 3.56 -7.66 6.49
N LYS A 123 4.37 -8.57 5.98
CA LYS A 123 5.38 -9.29 6.77
C LYS A 123 6.63 -8.42 6.94
N PRO A 124 7.45 -8.64 7.98
CA PRO A 124 8.70 -7.90 8.19
C PRO A 124 9.67 -7.95 7.01
N GLY A 125 9.63 -9.00 6.18
CA GLY A 125 10.42 -9.13 4.95
C GLY A 125 9.81 -8.46 3.71
N GLY A 126 8.88 -7.52 3.87
CA GLY A 126 8.26 -6.76 2.76
C GLY A 126 7.18 -7.53 1.99
N HIS A 127 7.11 -8.85 2.10
CA HIS A 127 6.06 -9.65 1.47
C HIS A 127 4.66 -9.24 1.96
N VAL A 128 3.75 -9.03 1.01
CA VAL A 128 2.36 -8.61 1.27
C VAL A 128 1.40 -9.73 0.90
N GLU A 129 0.69 -10.24 1.90
CA GLU A 129 -0.34 -11.26 1.76
C GLU A 129 -1.73 -10.61 1.72
N ARG A 130 -2.59 -11.02 0.78
CA ARG A 130 -3.96 -10.50 0.62
C ARG A 130 -4.97 -11.63 0.65
N LYS A 131 -6.06 -11.43 1.39
CA LYS A 131 -7.18 -12.38 1.52
C LYS A 131 -8.51 -11.65 1.45
N GLU A 132 -9.53 -12.34 0.96
CA GLU A 132 -10.91 -11.88 1.02
C GLU A 132 -11.76 -12.95 1.68
N GLU A 133 -12.51 -12.55 2.69
CA GLU A 133 -13.36 -13.44 3.46
C GLU A 133 -14.76 -12.84 3.56
N GLN A 134 -15.79 -13.64 3.34
CA GLN A 134 -17.15 -13.26 3.61
C GLN A 134 -17.45 -13.52 5.08
N PHE A 135 -18.01 -12.54 5.76
CA PHE A 135 -18.38 -12.66 7.17
C PHE A 135 -19.88 -12.44 7.37
N MET A 136 -20.45 -13.16 8.32
CA MET A 136 -21.86 -13.09 8.65
C MET A 136 -22.04 -13.17 10.17
N LEU A 137 -22.86 -12.26 10.69
CA LEU A 137 -23.27 -12.30 12.09
C LEU A 137 -24.44 -13.27 12.23
N LEU A 138 -24.22 -14.35 12.96
CA LEU A 138 -25.24 -15.34 13.27
C LEU A 138 -26.23 -14.78 14.29
N SER A 139 -27.44 -15.34 14.33
CA SER A 139 -28.50 -14.93 15.27
C SER A 139 -28.11 -15.14 16.75
N ASN A 140 -27.12 -15.98 17.03
CA ASN A 140 -26.55 -16.21 18.35
C ASN A 140 -25.46 -15.18 18.75
N GLY A 141 -25.20 -14.17 17.92
CA GLY A 141 -24.17 -13.15 18.15
C GLY A 141 -22.74 -13.58 17.81
N GLN A 142 -22.53 -14.76 17.24
CA GLN A 142 -21.21 -15.20 16.77
C GLN A 142 -20.94 -14.72 15.34
N PHE A 143 -19.68 -14.40 15.06
CA PHE A 143 -19.22 -14.17 13.71
C PHE A 143 -18.83 -15.50 13.06
N HIS A 144 -19.35 -15.74 11.88
CA HIS A 144 -18.93 -16.82 11.02
C HIS A 144 -18.26 -16.24 9.78
N THR A 145 -17.10 -16.79 9.43
CA THR A 145 -16.28 -16.29 8.34
C THR A 145 -15.95 -17.43 7.38
N GLN A 146 -16.05 -17.18 6.08
CA GLN A 146 -15.71 -18.12 5.04
C GLN A 146 -14.78 -17.46 4.02
N PRO A 147 -13.69 -18.14 3.61
CA PRO A 147 -12.86 -17.62 2.55
C PRO A 147 -13.70 -17.50 1.28
N ILE A 148 -13.56 -16.37 0.58
CA ILE A 148 -14.09 -16.23 -0.76
C ILE A 148 -13.13 -16.98 -1.68
N VAL A 149 -13.26 -18.30 -1.70
CA VAL A 149 -12.64 -19.14 -2.72
C VAL A 149 -13.34 -18.72 -4.00
N GLY A 150 -12.63 -18.07 -4.91
CA GLY A 150 -13.22 -17.63 -6.17
C GLY A 150 -13.88 -18.82 -6.87
N THR A 151 -15.20 -18.97 -6.76
CA THR A 151 -15.98 -19.65 -7.78
C THR A 151 -15.76 -18.80 -9.01
N GLY A 152 -14.92 -19.27 -9.93
CA GLY A 152 -14.52 -18.54 -11.11
C GLY A 152 -15.71 -17.81 -11.74
N LYS A 153 -15.73 -16.49 -11.59
CA LYS A 153 -16.58 -15.61 -12.37
C LYS A 153 -15.64 -14.69 -13.12
N GLY A 154 -15.45 -15.06 -14.38
CA GLY A 154 -14.56 -14.44 -15.34
C GLY A 154 -13.11 -14.85 -15.08
N MET A 155 -12.60 -15.90 -15.71
CA MET A 155 -12.07 -15.72 -17.06
C MET A 155 -12.63 -14.45 -17.74
N GLY A 156 -12.19 -13.28 -17.26
CA GLY A 156 -11.54 -12.44 -18.24
C GLY A 156 -10.53 -13.39 -18.85
N SER A 157 -10.66 -13.66 -20.15
CA SER A 157 -9.47 -13.92 -20.94
C SER A 157 -8.33 -13.05 -20.40
N PRO A 158 -7.06 -13.37 -20.67
CA PRO A 158 -6.17 -12.24 -20.82
C PRO A 158 -6.92 -11.31 -21.80
N ASN A 159 -7.50 -10.21 -21.30
CA ASN A 159 -7.42 -8.99 -22.02
C ASN A 159 -5.91 -8.75 -22.00
N THR A 160 -5.22 -9.48 -22.88
CA THR A 160 -4.54 -8.90 -24.01
C THR A 160 -5.42 -7.75 -24.55
N THR A 161 -5.66 -6.71 -23.75
CA THR A 161 -5.56 -5.37 -24.28
C THR A 161 -4.12 -5.34 -24.74
N LEU A 162 -3.95 -5.74 -26.00
CA LEU A 162 -2.69 -5.56 -26.69
C LEU A 162 -2.35 -4.09 -26.48
N PRO A 163 -1.07 -3.72 -26.41
CA PRO A 163 -0.69 -2.30 -26.33
C PRO A 163 -1.39 -1.40 -27.36
N GLN A 164 -1.95 -1.99 -28.44
CA GLN A 164 -2.83 -1.36 -29.43
C GLN A 164 -4.17 -0.83 -28.89
N ASP A 165 -4.77 -1.43 -27.87
CA ASP A 165 -6.09 -1.06 -27.35
C ASP A 165 -6.03 0.11 -26.34
N VAL A 166 -4.83 0.42 -25.83
CA VAL A 166 -4.57 1.49 -24.86
C VAL A 166 -3.74 2.64 -25.45
N ALA A 167 -3.18 2.47 -26.65
CA ALA A 167 -2.40 3.51 -27.31
C ALA A 167 -3.29 4.46 -28.12
N SER A 168 -3.04 5.76 -28.01
CA SER A 168 -3.67 6.80 -28.84
C SER A 168 -3.21 6.76 -30.31
N PHE A 169 -2.28 5.86 -30.63
CA PHE A 169 -1.76 5.63 -31.97
C PHE A 169 -1.65 4.12 -32.23
N ARG A 170 -1.79 3.73 -33.49
CA ARG A 170 -1.86 2.32 -33.88
C ARG A 170 -0.45 1.71 -33.97
N VAL A 171 -0.16 0.76 -33.07
CA VAL A 171 1.17 0.12 -32.96
C VAL A 171 1.39 -0.98 -34.03
N SER A 172 0.33 -1.55 -34.61
CA SER A 172 0.40 -2.56 -35.67
C SER A 172 0.12 -2.04 -37.07
N LEU A 173 0.97 -2.45 -38.02
CA LEU A 173 0.71 -2.32 -39.45
C LEU A 173 -0.29 -3.40 -39.90
N SER A 174 -1.26 -3.02 -40.73
CA SER A 174 -2.12 -3.96 -41.45
C SER A 174 -1.31 -4.73 -42.48
N ASP A 175 -1.85 -5.84 -42.98
CA ASP A 175 -1.12 -6.66 -43.97
C ASP A 175 -0.85 -5.90 -45.27
N LYS A 176 -1.74 -4.98 -45.66
CA LYS A 176 -1.51 -4.06 -46.77
C LYS A 176 -0.35 -3.09 -46.50
N GLU A 177 -0.29 -2.50 -45.31
CA GLU A 177 0.80 -1.60 -44.91
C GLU A 177 2.14 -2.34 -44.78
N LYS A 178 2.13 -3.61 -44.36
CA LYS A 178 3.33 -4.47 -44.36
C LYS A 178 3.81 -4.76 -45.78
N GLU A 179 2.90 -5.05 -46.71
CA GLU A 179 3.26 -5.23 -48.12
C GLU A 179 3.86 -3.95 -48.72
N ASP A 180 3.25 -2.80 -48.45
CA ASP A 180 3.72 -1.51 -48.95
C ASP A 180 5.09 -1.16 -48.35
N ARG A 181 5.30 -1.42 -47.04
CA ARG A 181 6.63 -1.28 -46.40
C ARG A 181 7.67 -2.18 -47.05
N ASN A 182 7.33 -3.41 -47.38
CA ASN A 182 8.28 -4.37 -47.95
C ASN A 182 8.58 -4.05 -49.44
N LYS A 183 7.63 -3.43 -50.16
CA LYS A 183 7.84 -2.93 -51.53
C LYS A 183 8.56 -1.59 -51.57
N LEU A 184 8.63 -0.88 -50.44
CA LEU A 184 9.30 0.40 -50.34
C LEU A 184 10.82 0.23 -50.49
N ILE A 185 11.33 0.63 -51.65
CA ILE A 185 12.77 0.70 -51.89
C ILE A 185 13.29 1.96 -51.19
N LEU A 186 14.04 1.78 -50.11
CA LEU A 186 14.68 2.90 -49.42
C LEU A 186 15.83 3.44 -50.30
N PRO A 187 15.87 4.75 -50.59
CA PRO A 187 16.83 5.35 -51.54
C PRO A 187 18.31 5.06 -51.27
N TYR A 188 18.65 4.65 -50.03
CA TYR A 188 20.03 4.39 -49.59
C TYR A 188 20.27 2.97 -49.07
N MET A 189 19.29 2.05 -49.17
CA MET A 189 19.55 0.64 -48.86
C MET A 189 20.21 -0.05 -50.05
N ARG A 190 21.42 -0.55 -49.83
CA ARG A 190 22.16 -1.37 -50.80
C ARG A 190 21.41 -2.66 -51.05
N THR A 191 20.95 -2.87 -52.28
CA THR A 191 20.42 -4.18 -52.71
C THR A 191 21.58 -5.13 -52.97
N VAL A 192 21.34 -6.44 -52.80
CA VAL A 192 22.34 -7.49 -53.07
C VAL A 192 22.83 -7.44 -54.53
N ASP A 193 22.02 -6.87 -55.42
CA ASP A 193 22.32 -6.72 -56.85
C ASP A 193 23.24 -5.52 -57.19
N ASN A 194 23.49 -4.62 -56.23
CA ASN A 194 24.46 -3.53 -56.34
C ASN A 194 25.54 -3.72 -55.26
N PRO A 195 26.54 -4.60 -55.50
CA PRO A 195 27.69 -4.69 -54.63
C PRO A 195 28.34 -3.31 -54.51
N PRO A 196 28.83 -2.94 -53.32
CA PRO A 196 29.46 -1.64 -53.12
C PRO A 196 30.60 -1.48 -54.13
N GLU A 197 30.59 -0.40 -54.92
CA GLU A 197 31.83 0.14 -55.46
C GLU A 197 32.83 0.26 -54.28
N GLU A 198 34.10 -0.04 -54.53
CA GLU A 198 35.17 -0.30 -53.55
C GLU A 198 35.46 0.85 -52.54
N GLY A 199 34.61 1.87 -52.43
CA GLY A 199 34.60 2.92 -51.41
C GLY A 199 33.59 2.71 -50.28
N GLY A 200 33.34 1.47 -49.84
CA GLY A 200 32.46 1.18 -48.72
C GLY A 200 32.94 1.88 -47.45
N GLY A 201 32.14 2.84 -46.94
CA GLY A 201 32.37 3.55 -45.68
C GLY A 201 32.52 2.57 -44.51
N LYS A 202 33.77 2.18 -44.23
CA LYS A 202 34.15 1.40 -43.06
C LYS A 202 34.05 2.33 -41.87
N VAL A 203 33.11 2.05 -40.98
CA VAL A 203 33.07 2.69 -39.66
C VAL A 203 34.15 2.00 -38.84
N PHE A 204 35.30 2.65 -38.71
CA PHE A 204 36.35 2.21 -37.80
C PHE A 204 36.01 2.73 -36.41
N TYR A 205 35.57 1.84 -35.55
CA TYR A 205 35.42 2.13 -34.13
C TYR A 205 36.81 2.07 -33.48
N GLN A 206 37.25 3.18 -32.87
CA GLN A 206 38.39 3.20 -31.95
C GLN A 206 37.81 3.32 -30.54
N PRO A 207 38.03 2.32 -29.66
CA PRO A 207 37.66 2.44 -28.26
C PRO A 207 38.45 3.59 -27.63
N ASP A 208 37.75 4.55 -27.03
CA ASP A 208 38.36 5.60 -26.21
C ASP A 208 38.64 5.05 -24.80
N ALA A 209 39.58 5.66 -24.07
CA ALA A 209 39.97 5.23 -22.72
C ALA A 209 38.89 5.42 -21.62
N VAL A 210 37.68 5.81 -22.03
CA VAL A 210 36.45 5.95 -21.22
C VAL A 210 35.32 5.08 -21.77
N ASP A 211 35.59 4.27 -22.80
CA ASP A 211 34.74 3.16 -23.22
C ASP A 211 35.01 2.01 -22.25
N ASP A 212 34.60 2.22 -21.00
CA ASP A 212 34.64 1.21 -19.95
C ASP A 212 33.66 0.12 -20.41
N TRP A 213 34.21 -1.00 -20.90
CA TRP A 213 33.46 -2.24 -20.98
C TRP A 213 33.03 -2.57 -19.55
N ASP A 214 31.82 -2.15 -19.21
CA ASP A 214 31.21 -2.42 -17.92
C ASP A 214 30.92 -3.93 -17.86
N ASP A 215 31.92 -4.68 -17.37
CA ASP A 215 31.85 -6.13 -17.14
C ASP A 215 30.98 -6.45 -15.91
N GLU A 216 30.37 -5.46 -15.22
CA GLU A 216 29.29 -5.73 -14.27
C GLU A 216 28.02 -6.09 -15.03
N ASP A 217 27.81 -7.39 -15.24
CA ASP A 217 26.55 -7.92 -15.73
C ASP A 217 25.42 -7.52 -14.75
N PRO A 218 24.50 -6.62 -15.15
CA PRO A 218 23.45 -6.13 -14.25
C PRO A 218 22.45 -7.22 -13.86
N ASP A 219 22.55 -8.41 -14.45
CA ASP A 219 21.73 -9.58 -14.12
C ASP A 219 22.38 -10.50 -13.05
N ASP A 220 23.64 -10.29 -12.63
CA ASP A 220 24.36 -11.17 -11.66
C ASP A 220 23.84 -11.06 -10.22
N ASP A 221 23.07 -10.02 -9.88
CA ASP A 221 22.37 -9.86 -8.60
C ASP A 221 20.92 -10.41 -8.61
N LEU A 222 20.48 -11.04 -9.72
CA LEU A 222 19.09 -11.49 -9.94
C LEU A 222 18.83 -12.97 -9.59
N ASP A 223 19.55 -13.55 -8.65
CA ASP A 223 19.17 -14.85 -8.06
C ASP A 223 18.21 -14.65 -6.86
N ILE A 224 16.91 -14.48 -7.18
CA ILE A 224 15.74 -14.51 -6.26
C ILE A 224 14.82 -15.68 -6.54
#